data_AF-K1Z9J3-F1
#
_entry.id   AF-K1Z9J3-F1
#
_cell.length_a   1.000
_cell.length_b   1.000
_cell.length_c   1.000
_cell.angle_alpha   90.00
_cell.angle_beta   90.00
_cell.angle_gamma   90.00
#
_symmetry.space_group_name_H-M   'P 1'
#
loop_
_entity.id
_entity.type
_entity.pdbx_description
1 polymer ?
#
loop_
_entity_poly.entity_id
_entity_poly.type
_entity_poly.pdbx_seq_one_letter_code
_entity_poly.pdbx_strand_id
1 'polypeptide(L)'
;MKKEDILAEIRRTAKENDGAPLGTERFRAETGITTSDWQGKLWARWGDALVEAGFKPNQLKGPRPEEDLLGALASLARELGHFPVVNEIKLKARTEAGFPWHNTFTKFGGKQSLAARLRDFCRNRGEEDVAAMCDAVVSRTNRSTPTTEDAEMGTTTQLGYVYLIKHGTRREYKIGRTNNMLRREGEIGLELPERIEPIHTIETDDPAGIEAYWHRRFADKRLRNEWFQLTMDDVKAFKRWRRIS
;
A
#
# COMPACT_ATOMS: atom_id res chain seq x y z
N MET A 1 -5.32 -27.28 20.20
CA MET A 1 -6.61 -26.62 20.48
C MET A 1 -7.72 -27.49 19.91
N LYS A 2 -8.81 -27.71 20.64
CA LYS A 2 -9.91 -28.54 20.16
C LYS A 2 -10.95 -27.69 19.44
N LYS A 3 -11.74 -28.32 18.57
CA LYS A 3 -12.80 -27.66 17.79
C LYS A 3 -13.81 -26.94 18.69
N GLU A 4 -14.20 -27.61 19.78
CA GLU A 4 -15.17 -27.10 20.75
C GLU A 4 -14.68 -25.84 21.47
N ASP A 5 -13.37 -25.76 21.77
CA ASP A 5 -12.77 -24.58 22.43
C ASP A 5 -12.96 -23.33 21.56
N ILE A 6 -12.71 -23.45 20.26
CA ILE A 6 -12.84 -22.34 19.30
C ILE A 6 -14.31 -21.94 19.12
N LEU A 7 -15.22 -22.91 19.07
CA LEU A 7 -16.67 -22.64 18.98
C LEU A 7 -17.20 -21.93 20.23
N ALA A 8 -16.74 -22.34 21.42
CA ALA A 8 -17.10 -21.67 22.67
C ALA A 8 -16.60 -20.21 22.67
N GLU A 9 -15.40 -19.99 22.18
CA GLU A 9 -14.80 -18.65 22.13
C GLU A 9 -15.47 -17.73 21.09
N ILE A 10 -15.89 -18.29 19.94
CA ILE A 10 -16.72 -17.55 18.96
C ILE A 10 -18.03 -17.11 19.61
N ARG A 11 -18.70 -17.99 20.36
CA ARG A 11 -19.96 -17.65 21.04
C ARG A 11 -19.75 -16.63 22.16
N ARG A 12 -18.66 -16.74 22.92
CA ARG A 12 -18.30 -15.79 23.99
C ARG A 12 -18.09 -14.39 23.43
N THR A 13 -17.20 -14.26 22.44
CA THR A 13 -16.88 -12.99 21.80
C THR A 13 -18.07 -12.38 21.05
N ALA A 14 -18.92 -13.20 20.42
CA ALA A 14 -20.16 -12.72 19.83
C ALA A 14 -21.12 -12.14 20.87
N LYS A 15 -21.27 -12.80 22.04
CA LYS A 15 -22.10 -12.29 23.15
C LYS A 15 -21.58 -10.95 23.68
N GLU A 16 -20.26 -10.76 23.73
CA GLU A 16 -19.61 -9.51 24.14
C GLU A 16 -19.68 -8.42 23.07
N ASN A 17 -19.93 -8.79 21.81
CA ASN A 17 -20.07 -7.88 20.67
C ASN A 17 -21.54 -7.83 20.19
N ASP A 18 -22.47 -7.61 21.12
CA ASP A 18 -23.91 -7.42 20.86
C ASP A 18 -24.58 -8.54 20.04
N GLY A 19 -24.12 -9.78 20.20
CA GLY A 19 -24.61 -10.96 19.49
C GLY A 19 -24.04 -11.14 18.08
N ALA A 20 -23.14 -10.28 17.63
CA ALA A 20 -22.52 -10.36 16.31
C ALA A 20 -21.12 -11.01 16.37
N PRO A 21 -20.83 -12.04 15.56
CA PRO A 21 -19.52 -12.68 15.57
C PRO A 21 -18.42 -11.76 15.03
N LEU A 22 -17.21 -11.92 15.59
CA LEU A 22 -16.06 -11.13 15.19
C LEU A 22 -15.47 -11.58 13.85
N GLY A 23 -14.88 -10.61 13.14
CA GLY A 23 -13.96 -10.90 12.05
C GLY A 23 -12.67 -11.54 12.56
N THR A 24 -11.96 -12.28 11.69
CA THR A 24 -10.75 -13.05 12.05
C THR A 24 -9.67 -12.23 12.76
N GLU A 25 -9.46 -10.98 12.36
CA GLU A 25 -8.41 -10.13 12.95
C GLU A 25 -8.75 -9.70 14.38
N ARG A 26 -10.01 -9.31 14.62
CA ARG A 26 -10.49 -8.91 15.95
C ARG A 26 -10.64 -10.12 16.87
N PHE A 27 -11.10 -11.25 16.35
CA PHE A 27 -11.12 -12.52 17.09
C PHE A 27 -9.73 -12.93 17.55
N ARG A 28 -8.71 -12.83 16.70
CA ARG A 28 -7.32 -13.08 17.09
C ARG A 28 -6.84 -12.11 18.18
N ALA A 29 -7.18 -10.83 18.06
CA ALA A 29 -6.79 -9.83 19.05
C ALA A 29 -7.39 -10.07 20.44
N GLU A 30 -8.65 -10.53 20.50
CA GLU A 30 -9.35 -10.78 21.77
C GLU A 30 -9.05 -12.14 22.39
N THR A 31 -8.71 -13.15 21.59
CA THR A 31 -8.64 -14.55 22.05
C THR A 31 -7.23 -15.15 21.95
N GLY A 32 -6.34 -14.52 21.20
CA GLY A 32 -5.03 -15.07 20.84
C GLY A 32 -5.08 -16.21 19.81
N ILE A 33 -6.27 -16.70 19.43
CA ILE A 33 -6.44 -17.81 18.50
C ILE A 33 -6.10 -17.33 17.08
N THR A 34 -5.16 -18.00 16.44
CA THR A 34 -4.64 -17.63 15.12
C THR A 34 -5.32 -18.42 14.00
N THR A 35 -5.19 -17.94 12.77
CA THR A 35 -5.68 -18.67 11.59
C THR A 35 -5.06 -20.07 11.48
N SER A 36 -3.79 -20.23 11.84
CA SER A 36 -3.09 -21.52 11.84
C SER A 36 -3.64 -22.55 12.83
N ASP A 37 -4.42 -22.13 13.83
CA ASP A 37 -5.01 -23.05 14.81
C ASP A 37 -6.19 -23.83 14.24
N TRP A 38 -6.88 -23.26 13.24
CA TRP A 38 -8.12 -23.84 12.70
C TRP A 38 -8.14 -24.01 11.18
N GLN A 39 -7.46 -23.16 10.42
CA GLN A 39 -7.53 -23.15 8.96
C GLN A 39 -6.90 -24.41 8.38
N GLY A 40 -7.67 -25.15 7.58
CA GLY A 40 -7.24 -26.42 6.98
C GLY A 40 -7.10 -27.59 7.96
N LYS A 41 -7.36 -27.37 9.26
CA LYS A 41 -7.37 -28.40 10.31
C LYS A 41 -8.78 -28.73 10.77
N LEU A 42 -9.57 -27.69 11.02
CA LEU A 42 -10.93 -27.77 11.55
C LEU A 42 -11.95 -27.24 10.54
N TRP A 43 -11.64 -26.13 9.88
CA TRP A 43 -12.48 -25.50 8.85
C TRP A 43 -11.63 -25.00 7.68
N ALA A 44 -12.22 -24.99 6.48
CA ALA A 44 -11.56 -24.44 5.30
C ALA A 44 -11.58 -22.90 5.31
N ARG A 45 -12.67 -22.30 5.78
CA ARG A 45 -12.88 -20.85 5.85
C ARG A 45 -13.46 -20.45 7.20
N TRP A 46 -13.22 -19.20 7.60
CA TRP A 46 -13.77 -18.65 8.85
C TRP A 46 -15.31 -18.68 8.86
N GLY A 47 -15.93 -18.48 7.70
CA GLY A 47 -17.39 -18.57 7.56
C GLY A 47 -17.96 -19.93 7.99
N ASP A 48 -17.24 -21.02 7.75
CA ASP A 48 -17.68 -22.37 8.14
C ASP A 48 -17.69 -22.52 9.67
N ALA A 49 -16.67 -21.94 10.34
CA ALA A 49 -16.60 -21.89 11.80
C ALA A 49 -17.75 -21.08 12.40
N LEU A 50 -18.13 -19.96 11.76
CA LEU A 50 -19.27 -19.14 12.19
C LEU A 50 -20.61 -19.89 12.02
N VAL A 51 -20.81 -20.55 10.88
CA VAL A 51 -22.00 -21.37 10.62
C VAL A 51 -22.15 -22.45 11.69
N GLU A 52 -21.07 -23.17 11.98
CA GLU A 52 -21.09 -24.23 12.98
C GLU A 52 -21.26 -23.70 14.41
N ALA A 53 -20.77 -22.49 14.69
CA ALA A 53 -21.02 -21.81 15.95
C ALA A 53 -22.48 -21.32 16.12
N GLY A 54 -23.29 -21.38 15.06
CA GLY A 54 -24.71 -20.96 15.05
C GLY A 54 -24.94 -19.56 14.49
N PHE A 55 -23.93 -18.96 13.85
CA PHE A 55 -24.00 -17.61 13.28
C PHE A 55 -24.10 -17.64 11.76
N LYS A 56 -24.73 -16.61 11.20
CA LYS A 56 -24.61 -16.38 9.76
C LYS A 56 -23.18 -15.92 9.44
N PRO A 57 -22.54 -16.46 8.40
CA PRO A 57 -21.21 -16.03 8.02
C PRO A 57 -21.25 -14.55 7.63
N ASN A 58 -20.23 -13.79 8.04
CA ASN A 58 -20.14 -12.37 7.68
C ASN A 58 -20.24 -12.23 6.16
N GLN A 59 -21.20 -11.44 5.70
CA GLN A 59 -21.31 -11.09 4.30
C GLN A 59 -20.09 -10.24 3.95
N LEU A 60 -19.20 -10.79 3.14
CA LEU A 60 -18.23 -9.96 2.42
C LEU A 60 -19.07 -8.97 1.62
N LYS A 61 -18.93 -7.67 1.91
CA LYS A 61 -19.57 -6.63 1.09
C LYS A 61 -19.18 -6.94 -0.37
N GLY A 62 -20.19 -7.17 -1.20
CA GLY A 62 -19.99 -7.47 -2.60
C GLY A 62 -19.07 -6.44 -3.25
N PRO A 63 -18.33 -6.81 -4.32
CA PRO A 63 -17.47 -5.87 -4.99
C PRO A 63 -18.28 -4.63 -5.37
N ARG A 64 -17.81 -3.45 -4.95
CA ARG A 64 -18.45 -2.20 -5.36
C ARG A 64 -18.49 -2.13 -6.89
N PRO A 65 -19.64 -1.78 -7.48
CA PRO A 65 -19.78 -1.54 -8.91
C PRO A 65 -18.66 -0.65 -9.43
N GLU A 66 -18.23 -0.91 -10.67
CA GLU A 66 -17.21 -0.08 -11.32
C GLU A 66 -17.67 1.38 -11.43
N GLU A 67 -18.94 1.60 -11.75
CA GLU A 67 -19.56 2.91 -11.89
C GLU A 67 -19.50 3.74 -10.58
N ASP A 68 -19.75 3.11 -9.43
CA ASP A 68 -19.67 3.79 -8.13
C ASP A 68 -18.23 4.25 -7.82
N LEU A 69 -17.24 3.46 -8.21
CA LEU A 69 -15.84 3.79 -7.99
C LEU A 69 -15.39 4.91 -8.91
N LEU A 70 -15.75 4.83 -10.20
CA LEU A 70 -15.44 5.88 -11.18
C LEU A 70 -16.17 7.18 -10.83
N GLY A 71 -17.42 7.10 -10.36
CA GLY A 71 -18.20 8.24 -9.88
C GLY A 71 -17.55 8.90 -8.66
N ALA A 72 -17.13 8.13 -7.65
CA ALA A 72 -16.43 8.67 -6.49
C ALA A 72 -15.10 9.34 -6.89
N LEU A 73 -14.36 8.75 -7.83
CA LEU A 73 -13.11 9.31 -8.32
C LEU A 73 -13.31 10.57 -9.17
N ALA A 74 -14.37 10.63 -9.99
CA ALA A 74 -14.74 11.80 -10.78
C ALA A 74 -15.07 12.99 -9.87
N SER A 75 -15.87 12.77 -8.83
CA SER A 75 -16.19 13.80 -7.83
C SER A 75 -14.94 14.35 -7.15
N LEU A 76 -14.01 13.47 -6.76
CA LEU A 76 -12.73 13.90 -6.17
C LEU A 76 -11.86 14.67 -7.19
N ALA A 77 -11.81 14.22 -8.45
CA ALA A 77 -11.05 14.91 -9.49
C ALA A 77 -11.59 16.33 -9.73
N ARG A 78 -12.92 16.49 -9.75
CA ARG A 78 -13.59 17.78 -9.87
C ARG A 78 -13.31 18.69 -8.68
N GLU A 79 -13.36 18.15 -7.46
CA GLU A 79 -13.04 18.89 -6.22
C GLU A 79 -11.61 19.42 -6.22
N LEU A 80 -10.65 18.63 -6.71
CA LEU A 80 -9.23 19.00 -6.74
C LEU A 80 -8.84 19.84 -7.97
N GLY A 81 -9.67 19.82 -9.03
CA GLY A 81 -9.35 20.44 -10.31
C GLY A 81 -8.26 19.69 -11.10
N HIS A 82 -7.88 18.48 -10.69
CA HIS A 82 -6.93 17.63 -11.38
C HIS A 82 -7.16 16.14 -11.10
N PHE A 83 -6.54 15.28 -11.90
CA PHE A 83 -6.60 13.84 -11.65
C PHE A 83 -5.95 13.50 -10.27
N PRO A 84 -6.67 12.84 -9.34
CA PRO A 84 -6.20 12.65 -7.97
C PRO A 84 -4.93 11.79 -7.86
N VAL A 85 -4.03 12.15 -6.96
CA VAL A 85 -2.89 11.32 -6.55
C VAL A 85 -3.25 10.38 -5.40
N VAL A 86 -2.44 9.34 -5.19
CA VAL A 86 -2.69 8.30 -4.18
C VAL A 86 -2.91 8.88 -2.77
N ASN A 87 -2.18 9.94 -2.40
CA ASN A 87 -2.29 10.53 -1.08
C ASN A 87 -3.58 11.34 -0.89
N GLU A 88 -4.13 11.94 -1.94
CA GLU A 88 -5.41 12.65 -1.89
C GLU A 88 -6.57 11.66 -1.79
N ILE A 89 -6.49 10.54 -2.52
CA ILE A 89 -7.46 9.44 -2.39
C ILE A 89 -7.44 8.89 -0.95
N LYS A 90 -6.26 8.70 -0.36
CA LYS A 90 -6.13 8.30 1.06
C LYS A 90 -6.70 9.34 2.01
N LEU A 91 -6.42 10.62 1.77
CA LEU A 91 -6.92 11.71 2.59
C LEU A 91 -8.45 11.74 2.56
N LYS A 92 -9.04 11.71 1.36
CA LYS A 92 -10.49 11.68 1.15
C LYS A 92 -11.14 10.47 1.83
N ALA A 93 -10.53 9.29 1.72
CA ALA A 93 -11.04 8.08 2.35
C ALA A 93 -10.94 8.07 3.89
N ARG A 94 -10.08 8.91 4.49
CA ARG A 94 -10.03 9.12 5.93
C ARG A 94 -11.05 10.14 6.40
N THR A 95 -11.29 11.18 5.61
CA THR A 95 -12.21 12.27 5.96
C THR A 95 -13.66 11.94 5.66
N GLU A 96 -13.92 11.12 4.63
CA GLU A 96 -15.27 10.82 4.16
C GLU A 96 -15.59 9.33 4.36
N ALA A 97 -16.50 9.06 5.31
CA ALA A 97 -16.96 7.72 5.58
C ALA A 97 -17.65 7.13 4.34
N GLY A 98 -17.12 5.99 3.86
CA GLY A 98 -17.67 5.31 2.70
C GLY A 98 -16.98 5.66 1.38
N PHE A 99 -16.01 6.57 1.34
CA PHE A 99 -15.20 6.78 0.15
C PHE A 99 -14.23 5.59 -0.07
N PRO A 100 -14.00 5.13 -1.33
CA PRO A 100 -13.17 3.95 -1.58
C PRO A 100 -11.70 4.18 -1.23
N TRP A 101 -11.06 3.19 -0.58
CA TRP A 101 -9.63 3.25 -0.30
C TRP A 101 -8.81 3.12 -1.57
N HIS A 102 -7.61 3.71 -1.62
CA HIS A 102 -6.79 3.78 -2.84
C HIS A 102 -6.48 2.42 -3.47
N ASN A 103 -6.38 1.35 -2.67
CA ASN A 103 -6.11 0.01 -3.19
C ASN A 103 -7.31 -0.58 -3.95
N THR A 104 -8.53 -0.07 -3.73
CA THR A 104 -9.75 -0.48 -4.46
C THR A 104 -9.64 -0.15 -5.95
N PHE A 105 -8.87 0.88 -6.30
CA PHE A 105 -8.66 1.30 -7.69
C PHE A 105 -7.57 0.51 -8.43
N THR A 106 -6.82 -0.35 -7.73
CA THR A 106 -5.76 -1.17 -8.35
C THR A 106 -6.32 -2.16 -9.38
N LYS A 107 -7.59 -2.58 -9.22
CA LYS A 107 -8.29 -3.47 -10.16
C LYS A 107 -8.42 -2.90 -11.58
N PHE A 108 -8.20 -1.59 -11.75
CA PHE A 108 -8.31 -0.90 -13.04
C PHE A 108 -7.02 -0.88 -13.85
N GLY A 109 -5.96 -1.59 -13.46
CA GLY A 109 -4.76 -1.77 -14.28
C GLY A 109 -3.72 -0.64 -14.17
N GLY A 110 -3.81 0.20 -13.13
CA GLY A 110 -2.86 1.28 -12.85
C GLY A 110 -3.36 2.66 -13.28
N LYS A 111 -2.53 3.70 -13.07
CA LYS A 111 -2.94 5.11 -13.20
C LYS A 111 -3.48 5.46 -14.59
N GLN A 112 -2.84 4.97 -15.65
CA GLN A 112 -3.22 5.28 -17.03
C GLN A 112 -4.51 4.59 -17.44
N SER A 113 -4.62 3.28 -17.17
CA SER A 113 -5.84 2.52 -17.44
C SER A 113 -7.02 3.03 -16.62
N LEU A 114 -6.78 3.49 -15.37
CA LEU A 114 -7.78 4.17 -14.56
C LEU A 114 -8.19 5.52 -15.16
N ALA A 115 -7.23 6.32 -15.64
CA ALA A 115 -7.53 7.61 -16.29
C ALA A 115 -8.31 7.43 -17.60
N ALA A 116 -7.97 6.43 -18.42
CA ALA A 116 -8.71 6.12 -19.64
C ALA A 116 -10.15 5.69 -19.34
N ARG A 117 -10.34 4.80 -18.36
CA ARG A 117 -11.69 4.38 -17.92
C ARG A 117 -12.49 5.53 -17.33
N LEU A 118 -11.87 6.36 -16.50
CA LEU A 118 -12.51 7.53 -15.91
C LEU A 118 -12.91 8.54 -16.99
N ARG A 119 -12.03 8.77 -17.98
CA ARG A 119 -12.34 9.63 -19.12
C ARG A 119 -13.57 9.15 -19.87
N ASP A 120 -13.59 7.88 -20.26
CA ASP A 120 -14.67 7.32 -21.06
C ASP A 120 -15.99 7.33 -20.26
N PHE A 121 -15.92 7.07 -18.95
CA PHE A 121 -17.05 7.20 -18.03
C PHE A 121 -17.58 8.65 -17.93
N CYS A 122 -16.69 9.63 -17.77
CA CYS A 122 -17.06 11.05 -17.68
C CYS A 122 -17.65 11.57 -18.99
N ARG A 123 -17.09 11.22 -20.15
CA ARG A 123 -17.64 11.60 -21.47
C ARG A 123 -19.06 11.06 -21.68
N ASN A 124 -19.31 9.82 -21.30
CA ASN A 124 -20.66 9.22 -21.38
C ASN A 124 -21.69 9.95 -20.51
N ARG A 125 -21.26 10.72 -19.51
CA ARG A 125 -22.11 11.52 -18.62
C ARG A 125 -22.14 13.01 -18.97
N GLY A 126 -21.42 13.43 -20.00
CA GLY A 126 -21.26 14.85 -20.36
C GLY A 126 -20.33 15.65 -19.43
N GLU A 127 -19.51 14.97 -18.62
CA GLU A 127 -18.59 15.57 -17.66
C GLU A 127 -17.22 15.88 -18.32
N GLU A 128 -17.24 16.82 -19.27
CA GLU A 128 -16.06 17.17 -20.10
C GLU A 128 -14.90 17.78 -19.30
N ASP A 129 -15.18 18.41 -18.16
CA ASP A 129 -14.19 18.99 -17.26
C ASP A 129 -13.23 17.92 -16.71
N VAL A 130 -13.78 16.83 -16.18
CA VAL A 130 -13.00 15.70 -15.65
C VAL A 130 -12.42 14.87 -16.78
N ALA A 131 -13.13 14.73 -17.91
CA ALA A 131 -12.60 14.06 -19.10
C ALA A 131 -11.32 14.74 -19.61
N ALA A 132 -11.29 16.08 -19.66
CA ALA A 132 -10.10 16.84 -20.06
C ALA A 132 -8.92 16.63 -19.09
N MET A 133 -9.18 16.56 -17.78
CA MET A 133 -8.15 16.23 -16.78
C MET A 133 -7.57 14.83 -17.00
N CYS A 134 -8.42 13.88 -17.39
CA CYS A 134 -7.99 12.53 -17.72
C CYS A 134 -7.23 12.49 -19.06
N ASP A 135 -7.63 13.28 -20.05
CA ASP A 135 -6.92 13.40 -21.32
C ASP A 135 -5.48 13.89 -21.12
N ALA A 136 -5.22 14.81 -20.18
CA ALA A 136 -3.86 15.22 -19.85
C ALA A 136 -3.00 14.08 -19.26
N VAL A 137 -3.63 13.11 -18.59
CA VAL A 137 -2.96 11.92 -18.06
C VAL A 137 -2.73 10.88 -19.16
N VAL A 138 -3.74 10.66 -20.00
CA VAL A 138 -3.72 9.67 -21.09
C VAL A 138 -2.83 10.11 -22.26
N SER A 139 -2.87 11.38 -22.66
CA SER A 139 -2.09 11.95 -23.78
C SER A 139 -0.58 12.00 -23.51
N ARG A 140 -0.17 11.96 -22.24
CA ARG A 140 1.24 11.73 -21.83
C ARG A 140 1.81 10.38 -22.28
N THR A 141 1.02 9.56 -22.99
CA THR A 141 1.37 8.21 -23.45
C THR A 141 1.79 8.16 -24.94
N ASN A 142 1.55 9.19 -25.77
CA ASN A 142 1.97 9.19 -27.19
C ASN A 142 3.34 9.83 -27.47
N ARG A 143 3.99 10.40 -26.45
CA ARG A 143 5.44 10.23 -26.29
C ARG A 143 5.59 9.01 -25.42
N SER A 144 6.39 8.03 -25.79
CA SER A 144 6.83 7.04 -24.81
C SER A 144 7.54 7.78 -23.68
N THR A 145 6.83 8.12 -22.61
CA THR A 145 7.47 8.51 -21.35
C THR A 145 8.30 7.32 -20.91
N PRO A 146 9.64 7.44 -20.90
CA PRO A 146 10.37 8.60 -20.42
C PRO A 146 11.16 9.25 -21.56
N THR A 147 10.60 10.25 -22.26
CA THR A 147 11.35 10.89 -23.36
C THR A 147 12.12 12.11 -22.85
N THR A 148 13.44 11.95 -22.83
CA THR A 148 14.49 12.96 -22.88
C THR A 148 14.41 13.75 -24.20
N GLU A 149 14.89 15.00 -24.18
CA GLU A 149 15.12 15.94 -25.29
C GLU A 149 13.87 16.77 -25.67
N ASP A 150 13.70 18.04 -25.28
CA ASP A 150 14.60 19.20 -25.32
C ASP A 150 15.70 19.26 -24.24
N ALA A 151 16.91 18.86 -24.61
CA ALA A 151 18.06 19.76 -24.44
C ALA A 151 17.95 20.71 -25.63
N GLU A 152 17.82 22.02 -25.46
CA GLU A 152 18.84 22.87 -24.87
C GLU A 152 18.23 23.99 -24.02
N MET A 153 18.22 23.79 -22.70
CA MET A 153 18.78 24.73 -21.71
C MET A 153 18.57 24.16 -20.30
N GLY A 154 19.59 23.51 -19.76
CA GLY A 154 19.73 23.26 -18.32
C GLY A 154 19.29 21.88 -17.81
N THR A 155 20.19 20.90 -17.91
CA THR A 155 20.20 19.61 -17.19
C THR A 155 19.75 19.71 -15.73
N THR A 156 18.63 19.05 -15.39
CA THR A 156 18.36 18.62 -14.01
C THR A 156 17.70 17.24 -14.02
N THR A 157 18.52 16.19 -14.05
CA THR A 157 18.12 14.81 -13.78
C THR A 157 17.39 14.78 -12.44
N GLN A 158 16.11 14.38 -12.40
CA GLN A 158 15.39 14.21 -11.13
C GLN A 158 16.03 13.04 -10.37
N LEU A 159 16.94 13.38 -9.46
CA LEU A 159 17.63 12.45 -8.58
C LEU A 159 16.62 11.85 -7.60
N GLY A 160 16.57 10.53 -7.54
CA GLY A 160 15.89 9.75 -6.51
C GLY A 160 16.87 9.22 -5.47
N TYR A 161 16.34 8.51 -4.48
CA TYR A 161 17.13 8.03 -3.34
C TYR A 161 16.79 6.60 -2.99
N VAL A 162 17.80 5.79 -2.69
CA VAL A 162 17.68 4.48 -2.05
C VAL A 162 18.23 4.59 -0.62
N TYR A 163 17.43 4.26 0.38
CA TYR A 163 17.81 4.41 1.79
C TYR A 163 17.95 3.08 2.51
N LEU A 164 18.74 3.10 3.57
CA LEU A 164 18.85 2.04 4.57
C LEU A 164 18.46 2.62 5.93
N ILE A 165 17.46 2.01 6.57
CA ILE A 165 17.05 2.35 7.94
C ILE A 165 17.19 1.13 8.84
N LYS A 166 17.41 1.35 10.13
CA LYS A 166 17.49 0.31 11.16
C LYS A 166 16.32 0.42 12.12
N HIS A 167 15.75 -0.73 12.50
CA HIS A 167 14.71 -0.80 13.53
C HIS A 167 15.33 -1.01 14.91
N GLY A 168 15.31 0.02 15.75
CA GLY A 168 15.77 -0.06 17.14
C GLY A 168 17.18 -0.63 17.29
N THR A 169 17.37 -1.45 18.32
CA THR A 169 18.69 -2.03 18.66
C THR A 169 19.00 -3.34 17.90
N ARG A 170 18.01 -3.95 17.24
CA ARG A 170 18.15 -5.24 16.54
C ARG A 170 18.95 -5.09 15.25
N ARG A 171 19.54 -6.20 14.76
CA ARG A 171 20.24 -6.25 13.46
C ARG A 171 19.26 -6.36 12.28
N GLU A 172 18.18 -5.59 12.33
CA GLU A 172 17.09 -5.61 11.35
C GLU A 172 17.09 -4.27 10.59
N TYR A 173 17.25 -4.36 9.28
CA TYR A 173 17.41 -3.21 8.42
C TYR A 173 16.40 -3.26 7.27
N LYS A 174 15.88 -2.09 6.90
CA LYS A 174 14.99 -1.95 5.75
C LYS A 174 15.68 -1.17 4.65
N ILE A 175 15.59 -1.71 3.43
CA ILE A 175 15.99 -1.04 2.20
C ILE A 175 14.72 -0.60 1.49
N GLY A 176 14.71 0.63 1.00
CA GLY A 176 13.60 1.15 0.21
C GLY A 176 14.02 2.36 -0.60
N ARG A 177 13.13 2.84 -1.48
CA ARG A 177 13.40 4.00 -2.33
C ARG A 177 12.36 5.11 -2.21
N THR A 178 12.77 6.33 -2.51
CA THR A 178 11.90 7.51 -2.61
C THR A 178 12.37 8.45 -3.73
N ASN A 179 11.41 9.09 -4.40
CA ASN A 179 11.68 10.11 -5.44
C ASN A 179 11.50 11.55 -4.91
N ASN A 180 11.21 11.71 -3.61
CA ASN A 180 11.02 13.01 -3.00
C ASN A 180 11.57 12.99 -1.57
N MET A 181 12.66 13.73 -1.33
CA MET A 181 13.32 13.85 -0.03
C MET A 181 13.00 15.20 0.63
N LEU A 182 11.76 15.67 0.56
CA LEU A 182 11.26 16.69 1.47
C LEU A 182 10.21 16.05 2.40
N ARG A 183 10.53 16.06 3.71
CA ARG A 183 9.77 15.54 4.88
C ARG A 183 10.02 14.11 5.38
N ARG A 184 11.27 13.67 5.57
CA ARG A 184 11.48 12.48 6.42
C ARG A 184 12.61 12.53 7.45
N GLU A 185 13.31 13.66 7.58
CA GLU A 185 14.20 13.86 8.73
C GLU A 185 13.46 14.38 9.97
N GLY A 186 12.31 15.05 9.82
CA GLY A 186 11.56 15.65 10.93
C GLY A 186 10.35 14.87 11.46
N GLU A 187 9.69 14.03 10.65
CA GLU A 187 8.38 13.43 11.01
C GLU A 187 8.44 11.95 11.45
N ILE A 188 9.58 11.26 11.30
CA ILE A 188 9.72 9.84 11.71
C ILE A 188 9.87 9.69 13.24
N GLY A 189 10.01 10.80 13.98
CA GLY A 189 10.18 10.78 15.44
C GLY A 189 8.90 10.58 16.26
N LEU A 190 7.70 10.54 15.66
CA LEU A 190 6.47 10.80 16.42
C LEU A 190 5.44 9.65 16.53
N GLU A 191 5.58 8.51 15.85
CA GLU A 191 4.50 7.49 15.87
C GLU A 191 4.94 6.03 16.06
N LEU A 192 6.19 5.74 16.42
CA LEU A 192 6.61 4.36 16.71
C LEU A 192 7.32 4.25 18.07
N PRO A 193 6.95 3.28 18.93
CA PRO A 193 7.55 3.10 20.25
C PRO A 193 9.05 2.70 20.19
N GLU A 194 9.55 2.29 19.02
CA GLU A 194 10.97 2.02 18.78
C GLU A 194 11.54 2.99 17.72
N ARG A 195 12.68 3.64 18.03
CA ARG A 195 13.32 4.62 17.15
C ARG A 195 13.78 3.98 15.83
N ILE A 196 13.31 4.53 14.71
CA ILE A 196 13.86 4.22 13.38
C ILE A 196 15.10 5.10 13.18
N GLU A 197 16.26 4.47 13.04
CA GLU A 197 17.52 5.16 12.81
C GLU A 197 17.85 5.16 11.30
N PRO A 198 17.89 6.32 10.62
CA PRO A 198 18.39 6.40 9.25
C PRO A 198 19.89 6.11 9.25
N ILE A 199 20.32 5.11 8.47
CA ILE A 199 21.71 4.65 8.44
C ILE A 199 22.49 5.25 7.28
N HIS A 200 21.89 5.30 6.09
CA HIS A 200 22.53 5.79 4.87
C HIS A 200 21.53 6.01 3.74
N THR A 201 21.89 6.88 2.79
CA THR A 201 21.11 7.14 1.58
C THR A 201 22.04 7.18 0.37
N ILE A 202 21.59 6.61 -0.75
CA ILE A 202 22.25 6.60 -2.05
C ILE A 202 21.42 7.48 -2.98
N GLU A 203 21.99 8.58 -3.44
CA GLU A 203 21.38 9.44 -4.45
C GLU A 203 21.63 8.85 -5.84
N THR A 204 20.58 8.70 -6.64
CA THR A 204 20.70 8.09 -7.98
C THR A 204 19.57 8.50 -8.90
N ASP A 205 19.84 8.54 -10.20
CA ASP A 205 18.85 8.71 -11.25
C ASP A 205 18.06 7.42 -11.57
N ASP A 206 18.53 6.25 -11.12
CA ASP A 206 17.81 4.97 -11.18
C ASP A 206 17.57 4.33 -9.79
N PRO A 207 16.69 4.92 -8.95
CA PRO A 207 16.41 4.39 -7.62
C PRO A 207 15.77 2.99 -7.65
N ALA A 208 15.08 2.63 -8.73
CA ALA A 208 14.44 1.31 -8.86
C ALA A 208 15.47 0.20 -9.13
N GLY A 209 16.42 0.43 -10.04
CA GLY A 209 17.49 -0.51 -10.32
C GLY A 209 18.44 -0.69 -9.13
N ILE A 210 18.81 0.40 -8.46
CA ILE A 210 19.67 0.34 -7.27
C ILE A 210 18.97 -0.41 -6.11
N GLU A 211 17.68 -0.17 -5.86
CA GLU A 211 16.89 -0.93 -4.88
C GLU A 211 16.87 -2.42 -5.22
N ALA A 212 16.53 -2.77 -6.47
CA ALA A 212 16.46 -4.15 -6.93
C ALA A 212 17.82 -4.87 -6.82
N TYR A 213 18.93 -4.17 -7.09
CA TYR A 213 20.27 -4.70 -6.88
C TYR A 213 20.51 -5.08 -5.41
N TRP A 214 20.23 -4.18 -4.46
CA TRP A 214 20.45 -4.45 -3.04
C TRP A 214 19.51 -5.53 -2.49
N HIS A 215 18.25 -5.54 -2.92
CA HIS A 215 17.31 -6.61 -2.57
C HIS A 215 17.78 -7.99 -3.03
N ARG A 216 18.33 -8.07 -4.24
CA ARG A 216 18.90 -9.31 -4.79
C ARG A 216 20.20 -9.69 -4.08
N ARG A 217 21.09 -8.73 -3.83
CA ARG A 217 22.37 -8.95 -3.14
C ARG A 217 22.19 -9.46 -1.71
N PHE A 218 21.12 -9.06 -1.03
CA PHE A 218 20.81 -9.49 0.34
C PHE A 218 19.67 -10.49 0.43
N ALA A 219 19.30 -11.14 -0.68
CA ALA A 219 18.15 -12.05 -0.72
C ALA A 219 18.24 -13.17 0.33
N ASP A 220 19.43 -13.73 0.56
CA ASP A 220 19.67 -14.81 1.53
C ASP A 220 19.53 -14.36 3.00
N LYS A 221 19.49 -13.05 3.24
CA LYS A 221 19.39 -12.41 4.57
C LYS A 221 18.01 -11.80 4.80
N ARG A 222 17.05 -12.07 3.91
CA ARG A 222 15.73 -11.47 3.93
C ARG A 222 14.89 -12.06 5.06
N LEU A 223 14.29 -11.17 5.87
CA LEU A 223 13.39 -11.54 6.94
C LEU A 223 11.95 -11.57 6.42
N ARG A 224 11.27 -10.41 6.37
CA ARG A 224 9.90 -10.26 5.86
C ARG A 224 9.79 -8.98 5.03
N ASN A 225 9.12 -9.04 3.88
CA ASN A 225 8.93 -7.91 2.97
C ASN A 225 10.25 -7.26 2.53
N GLU A 226 10.54 -6.06 3.03
CA GLU A 226 11.72 -5.25 2.70
C GLU A 226 12.74 -5.21 3.85
N TRP A 227 12.61 -6.10 4.84
CA TRP A 227 13.49 -6.20 5.99
C TRP A 227 14.54 -7.30 5.83
N PHE A 228 15.76 -7.03 6.28
CA PHE A 228 16.94 -7.86 6.14
C PHE A 228 17.71 -7.94 7.45
N GLN A 229 18.28 -9.12 7.74
CA GLN A 229 19.20 -9.33 8.84
C GLN A 229 20.65 -9.06 8.36
N LEU A 230 21.07 -7.81 8.37
CA LEU A 230 22.37 -7.40 7.84
C LEU A 230 23.47 -7.47 8.89
N THR A 231 24.66 -7.88 8.45
CA THR A 231 25.90 -7.77 9.23
C THR A 231 26.49 -6.38 9.13
N MET A 232 27.46 -6.05 9.98
CA MET A 232 28.18 -4.78 9.89
C MET A 232 28.92 -4.61 8.56
N ASP A 233 29.39 -5.70 7.95
CA ASP A 233 30.09 -5.64 6.66
C ASP A 233 29.12 -5.43 5.49
N ASP A 234 27.88 -5.92 5.60
CA ASP A 234 26.81 -5.60 4.64
C ASP A 234 26.43 -4.12 4.71
N VAL A 235 26.30 -3.58 5.92
CA VAL A 235 26.01 -2.15 6.13
C VAL A 235 27.15 -1.29 5.60
N LYS A 236 28.41 -1.69 5.82
CA LYS A 236 29.57 -1.02 5.20
C LYS A 236 29.53 -1.09 3.68
N ALA A 237 29.16 -2.24 3.10
CA ALA A 237 29.03 -2.38 1.65
C ALA A 237 27.97 -1.42 1.09
N PHE A 238 26.82 -1.29 1.75
CA PHE A 238 25.78 -0.33 1.37
C PHE A 238 26.27 1.13 1.50
N LYS A 239 26.96 1.47 2.59
CA LYS A 239 27.51 2.82 2.85
C LYS A 239 28.59 3.27 1.87
N ARG A 240 29.21 2.36 1.12
CA ARG A 240 30.21 2.71 0.09
C ARG A 240 29.58 3.41 -1.11
N TRP A 241 28.28 3.25 -1.31
CA TRP A 241 27.56 3.87 -2.41
C TRP A 241 26.99 5.20 -1.91
N ARG A 242 27.42 6.33 -2.48
CA ARG A 242 26.96 7.67 -2.06
C ARG A 242 26.10 8.34 -3.11
N ARG A 243 26.63 8.42 -4.33
CA ARG A 243 25.93 8.91 -5.51
C ARG A 243 26.26 8.01 -6.69
N ILE A 244 25.25 7.59 -7.42
CA ILE A 244 25.38 6.74 -8.61
C ILE A 244 24.57 7.41 -9.71
N SER A 245 25.26 7.81 -10.76
CA SER A 245 24.73 8.49 -11.96
C SER A 245 24.99 7.61 -13.16
#